data_AF-A0AAU4V087-F1
#
_entry.id   AF-A0AAU4V087-F1
#
_cell.length_a   1.000
_cell.length_b   1.000
_cell.length_c   1.000
_cell.angle_alpha   90.00
_cell.angle_beta   90.00
_cell.angle_gamma   90.00
#
_symmetry.space_group_name_H-M   'P 1'
#
loop_
_entity.id
_entity.type
_entity.pdbx_description
1 polymer ?
#
loop_
_entity_poly.entity_id
_entity_poly.type
_entity_poly.pdbx_seq_one_letter_code
_entity_poly.pdbx_strand_id
1 'polypeptide(L)' 'MATLPSNVNTFQNNWRFCNHCYSMWWNGRPDNGACPSGNSPDGQHHGQASWNFYHPANSNETI' A
#
# COMPACT_ATOMS: atom_id res chain seq x y z
N MET A 1 13.78 8.51 -16.70
CA MET A 1 13.30 7.65 -15.61
C MET A 1 14.07 8.03 -14.36
N ALA A 2 13.42 8.22 -13.22
CA ALA A 2 14.12 8.56 -11.98
C ALA A 2 14.97 7.35 -11.53
N THR A 3 16.23 7.58 -11.16
CA THR A 3 17.09 6.55 -10.59
C THR A 3 16.72 6.30 -9.14
N LEU A 4 16.65 5.04 -8.73
CA LEU A 4 16.40 4.67 -7.34
C LEU A 4 17.65 4.92 -6.48
N PRO A 5 17.49 5.29 -5.20
CA PRO A 5 18.60 5.34 -4.25
C PRO A 5 19.34 3.99 -4.13
N SER A 6 20.64 4.02 -3.84
CA SER A 6 21.49 2.81 -3.79
C SER A 6 21.18 1.86 -2.64
N ASN A 7 20.49 2.33 -1.60
CA ASN A 7 20.04 1.51 -0.48
C ASN A 7 18.72 0.76 -0.75
N VAL A 8 18.04 1.02 -1.87
CA VAL A 8 16.92 0.19 -2.31
C VAL A 8 17.45 -1.16 -2.79
N ASN A 9 17.12 -2.23 -2.07
CA ASN A 9 17.54 -3.60 -2.40
C ASN A 9 16.35 -4.55 -2.64
N THR A 10 15.13 -4.08 -2.47
CA THR A 10 13.92 -4.87 -2.69
C THR A 10 12.72 -3.96 -3.00
N PHE A 11 11.56 -4.57 -3.25
CA PHE A 11 10.29 -3.89 -3.43
C PHE A 11 9.21 -4.57 -2.61
N GLN A 12 8.33 -3.78 -2.01
CA GLN A 12 7.07 -4.28 -1.48
C GLN A 12 5.98 -4.10 -2.54
N ASN A 13 5.38 -5.21 -2.97
CA ASN A 13 4.20 -5.23 -3.83
C ASN A 13 2.91 -5.16 -3.00
N ASN A 14 1.77 -5.23 -3.69
CA ASN A 14 0.42 -5.25 -3.10
C ASN A 14 0.03 -3.94 -2.40
N TRP A 15 0.71 -2.83 -2.69
CA TRP A 15 0.21 -1.53 -2.30
C TRP A 15 -0.92 -1.12 -3.24
N ARG A 16 -2.02 -0.68 -2.65
CA ARG A 16 -3.26 -0.35 -3.34
C ARG A 16 -3.73 1.04 -2.89
N PHE A 17 -4.41 1.76 -3.78
CA PHE A 17 -5.03 3.04 -3.47
C PHE A 17 -6.48 2.84 -3.04
N CYS A 18 -6.83 3.30 -1.84
CA CYS A 18 -8.19 3.17 -1.31
C CYS A 18 -9.08 4.30 -1.85
N ASN A 19 -10.18 3.96 -2.50
CA ASN A 19 -11.10 4.93 -3.08
C ASN A 19 -11.97 5.67 -2.04
N HIS A 20 -12.07 5.18 -0.80
CA HIS A 20 -12.86 5.81 0.26
C HIS A 20 -12.06 6.75 1.17
N CYS A 21 -10.81 6.42 1.49
CA CYS A 21 -9.94 7.24 2.34
C CYS A 21 -8.81 7.93 1.58
N TYR A 22 -8.72 7.73 0.26
CA TYR A 22 -7.71 8.31 -0.62
C TYR A 22 -6.26 8.10 -0.16
N SER A 23 -6.03 7.05 0.60
CA SER A 23 -4.72 6.67 1.15
C SER A 23 -4.25 5.35 0.55
N MET A 24 -2.93 5.15 0.55
CA MET A 24 -2.34 3.88 0.14
C MET A 24 -2.37 2.90 1.33
N TRP A 25 -2.81 1.67 1.09
CA TRP A 25 -2.77 0.61 2.09
C TRP A 25 -2.06 -0.62 1.52
N TRP A 26 -1.46 -1.42 2.40
CA TRP A 26 -0.80 -2.65 2.00
C TRP A 26 -1.80 -3.81 2.04
N ASN A 27 -2.19 -4.30 0.86
CA ASN A 27 -3.13 -5.41 0.68
C ASN A 27 -2.44 -6.79 0.72
N GLY A 28 -1.48 -6.94 1.65
CA GLY A 28 -0.66 -8.15 1.78
C GLY A 28 -0.98 -8.99 3.02
N ARG A 29 -1.86 -8.51 3.90
CA ARG A 29 -2.33 -9.27 5.07
C ARG A 29 -3.77 -9.75 4.88
N PRO A 30 -4.18 -10.87 5.49
CA PRO A 30 -5.56 -11.35 5.39
C PRO A 30 -6.62 -10.36 5.92
N ASP A 31 -6.26 -9.56 6.92
CA ASP A 31 -7.15 -8.63 7.62
C ASP A 31 -7.13 -7.21 7.03
N ASN A 32 -6.15 -6.87 6.19
CA ASN A 32 -5.99 -5.60 5.47
C ASN A 32 -6.02 -4.29 6.30
N GLY A 33 -6.22 -4.36 7.62
CA GLY A 33 -6.42 -3.22 8.49
C GLY A 33 -7.78 -2.53 8.29
N ALA A 34 -8.08 -1.57 9.17
CA ALA A 34 -9.32 -0.79 9.13
C ALA A 34 -9.15 0.49 8.31
N CYS A 35 -10.11 0.76 7.44
CA CYS A 35 -10.20 2.01 6.71
C CYS A 35 -10.68 3.13 7.65
N PRO A 36 -9.93 4.24 7.78
CA PRO A 36 -10.32 5.33 8.68
C PRO A 36 -11.48 6.18 8.14
N SER A 37 -11.91 5.96 6.90
CA SER A 37 -13.00 6.72 6.29
C SER A 37 -14.34 6.20 6.77
N GLY A 38 -15.16 7.09 7.33
CA GLY A 38 -16.58 6.80 7.63
C GLY A 38 -17.43 6.51 6.39
N ASN A 39 -16.88 6.70 5.19
CA ASN A 39 -17.54 6.38 3.93
C ASN A 39 -17.25 4.94 3.44
N SER A 40 -16.48 4.14 4.20
CA SER A 40 -16.29 2.72 3.89
C SER A 40 -17.38 1.89 4.58
N PRO A 41 -18.31 1.25 3.83
CA PRO A 41 -19.49 0.62 4.42
C PRO A 41 -19.21 -0.52 5.40
N ASP A 42 -18.12 -1.26 5.19
CA ASP A 42 -17.71 -2.39 6.03
C ASP A 42 -16.48 -2.07 6.89
N GLY A 43 -16.04 -0.81 6.89
CA GLY A 43 -14.83 -0.39 7.59
C GLY A 43 -13.51 -0.90 6.99
N GLN A 44 -13.52 -1.50 5.79
CA GLN A 44 -12.32 -2.07 5.15
C GLN A 44 -11.78 -1.17 4.03
N HIS A 45 -10.52 -1.41 3.66
CA HIS A 45 -9.92 -0.76 2.49
C HIS A 45 -10.42 -1.37 1.18
N HIS A 46 -10.79 -0.50 0.24
CA HIS A 46 -11.27 -0.90 -1.09
C HIS A 46 -10.48 -0.19 -2.18
N GLY A 47 -10.01 -0.94 -3.17
CA GLY A 47 -9.23 -0.40 -4.27
C GLY A 47 -9.55 -1.12 -5.57
N GLN A 48 -10.84 -1.41 -5.79
CA GLN A 48 -11.31 -1.76 -7.13
C GLN A 48 -10.82 -0.68 -8.11
N ALA A 49 -10.32 -1.11 -9.27
CA ALA A 49 -9.70 -0.24 -10.28
C ALA A 49 -8.41 0.50 -9.86
N SER A 50 -7.81 0.18 -8.71
CA SER A 50 -6.48 0.67 -8.37
C SER A 50 -5.38 -0.08 -9.12
N TRP A 51 -4.25 0.58 -9.38
CA TRP A 51 -3.02 -0.09 -9.79
C TRP A 51 -2.39 -0.83 -8.62
N ASN A 52 -1.49 -1.76 -8.93
CA ASN A 52 -0.58 -2.30 -7.92
C ASN A 52 0.66 -1.39 -7.88
N PHE A 53 0.85 -0.69 -6.78
CA PHE A 53 2.03 0.14 -6.59
C PHE A 53 3.16 -0.72 -6.04
N TYR A 54 4.34 -0.59 -6.63
CA TYR A 54 5.56 -1.23 -6.14
C TYR A 54 6.32 -0.19 -5.34
N HIS A 55 6.39 -0.38 -4.02
CA HIS A 55 7.10 0.53 -3.13
C HIS A 55 8.57 0.08 -3.03
N PRO A 56 9.55 0.89 -3.48
CA PRO A 56 10.97 0.61 -3.24
C PRO A 56 11.24 0.46 -1.75
N ALA A 57 12.04 -0.52 -1.37
CA ALA A 57 12.34 -0.81 0.02
C ALA A 57 13.79 -1.23 0.23
N ASN A 58 14.26 -1.04 1.46
CA ASN A 58 15.51 -1.57 1.96
C ASN A 58 15.18 -2.62 3.03
N SER A 59 15.32 -3.92 2.74
CA SER A 59 15.03 -4.97 3.72
C SER A 59 16.00 -5.02 4.90
N ASN A 60 17.10 -4.27 4.85
CA ASN A 60 18.01 -4.12 5.98
C ASN A 60 17.53 -3.04 6.96
N GLU A 61 16.62 -2.16 6.53
CA GLU A 61 15.93 -1.21 7.40
C GLU A 61 14.65 -1.88 7.92
N THR A 62 14.79 -2.62 9.02
CA THR A 62 13.65 -3.11 9.79
C THR A 62 13.22 -2.03 10.78
N ILE A 63 11.91 -1.81 10.91
CA ILE A 63 11.33 -1.10 12.08
C ILE A 63 11.53 -1.97 13.32
#